data_AF-A0A821M540-F1
#
_entry.id   AF-A0A821M540-F1
#
_cell.length_a   1.000
_cell.length_b   1.000
_cell.length_c   1.000
_cell.angle_alpha   90.00
_cell.angle_beta   90.00
_cell.angle_gamma   90.00
#
_symmetry.space_group_name_H-M   'P 1'
#
loop_
_entity.id
_entity.type
_entity.pdbx_description
1 polymer ?
#
loop_
_entity_poly.entity_id
_entity_poly.type
_entity_poly.pdbx_seq_one_letter_code
_entity_poly.pdbx_strand_id
1 'polypeptide(L)' 'QFAYKCILNSFYGYVMRRGACWHRTEMGGIVCTTGSIIIKRTRELVEQIGRPLELDTVRYLIFQT' A
#
# COMPACT_ATOMS: atom_id res chain seq x y z
N GLN A 1 -15.96 -9.52 5.13
CA GLN A 1 -14.73 -8.69 5.14
C GLN A 1 -13.89 -8.81 3.87
N PHE A 2 -13.62 -10.03 3.35
CA PHE A 2 -12.77 -10.22 2.16
C PHE A 2 -13.25 -9.52 0.88
N ALA A 3 -14.55 -9.63 0.55
CA ALA A 3 -15.11 -9.01 -0.65
C ALA A 3 -14.95 -7.48 -0.68
N TYR A 4 -15.15 -6.83 0.47
CA TYR A 4 -15.00 -5.38 0.59
C TYR A 4 -13.56 -4.91 0.33
N LYS A 5 -12.56 -5.65 0.83
CA LYS A 5 -11.14 -5.40 0.52
C LYS A 5 -10.84 -5.57 -0.97
N CYS A 6 -11.36 -6.62 -1.61
CA CYS A 6 -11.14 -6.86 -3.04
C CYS A 6 -11.76 -5.75 -3.92
N ILE A 7 -12.95 -5.27 -3.55
CA ILE A 7 -13.63 -4.18 -4.25
C ILE A 7 -12.79 -2.89 -4.16
N LEU A 8 -12.32 -2.52 -2.97
CA LEU A 8 -11.46 -1.34 -2.78
C LEU A 8 -10.14 -1.44 -3.57
N ASN A 9 -9.50 -2.61 -3.57
CA ASN A 9 -8.27 -2.81 -4.32
C ASN A 9 -8.51 -2.75 -5.85
N SER A 10 -9.68 -3.21 -6.30
CA SER A 10 -10.10 -3.12 -7.70
C SER A 10 -10.43 -1.68 -8.12
N PHE A 11 -10.99 -0.86 -7.21
CA PHE A 11 -11.21 0.57 -7.47
C PHE A 11 -9.90 1.32 -7.75
N TYR A 12 -8.83 1.00 -7.02
CA TYR A 12 -7.51 1.58 -7.26
C TYR A 12 -7.00 1.28 -8.68
N GLY A 13 -7.12 0.03 -9.12
CA GLY A 13 -6.75 -0.37 -10.48
C GLY A 13 -7.67 0.19 -11.57
N TYR A 14 -8.97 0.37 -11.27
CA TYR A 14 -9.95 0.87 -12.22
C TYR A 14 -9.69 2.32 -12.63
N VAL A 15 -9.31 3.18 -11.69
CA VAL A 15 -8.99 4.60 -11.95
C VAL A 15 -7.78 4.75 -12.88
N MET A 16 -6.83 3.81 -12.83
CA MET A 16 -5.62 3.81 -13.66
C MET A 16 -5.79 3.10 -15.01
N ARG A 17 -6.88 2.35 -15.24
CA ARG A 17 -7.09 1.59 -16.47
C ARG A 17 -7.47 2.50 -17.65
N ARG A 18 -6.71 2.43 -18.75
CA ARG A 18 -7.05 3.14 -20.00
C ARG A 18 -8.43 2.68 -20.51
N GLY A 19 -9.32 3.64 -20.77
CA GLY A 19 -10.69 3.39 -21.22
C GLY A 19 -11.73 3.23 -20.10
N ALA A 20 -11.36 3.40 -18.83
CA ALA A 20 -12.34 3.51 -17.75
C ALA A 20 -13.10 4.85 -17.84
N CYS A 21 -14.40 4.83 -17.53
CA CYS A 21 -15.24 6.04 -17.51
C CYS A 21 -14.70 7.11 -16.54
N TRP A 22 -13.97 6.66 -15.51
CA TRP A 22 -13.35 7.49 -14.48
C TRP A 22 -11.81 7.47 -14.57
N HIS A 23 -11.25 7.23 -15.77
CA HIS A 23 -9.81 7.24 -15.96
C HIS A 23 -9.22 8.62 -15.66
N ARG A 24 -8.43 8.70 -14.59
CA ARG A 24 -7.74 9.93 -14.16
C ARG A 24 -6.32 9.57 -13.73
N THR A 25 -5.37 9.78 -14.62
CA THR A 25 -3.94 9.56 -14.35
C THR A 25 -3.47 10.40 -13.15
N GLU A 26 -4.00 11.61 -12.98
CA GLU A 26 -3.68 12.49 -11.85
C GLU A 26 -4.12 11.90 -10.50
N MET A 27 -5.32 11.32 -10.42
CA MET A 27 -5.77 10.57 -9.24
C MET A 27 -4.84 9.40 -8.94
N GLY A 28 -4.41 8.68 -9.97
CA GLY A 28 -3.41 7.62 -9.82
C GLY A 28 -2.08 8.14 -9.27
N GLY A 29 -1.61 9.29 -9.77
CA GLY A 29 -0.39 9.95 -9.29
C GLY A 29 -0.48 10.39 -7.82
N ILE A 30 -1.59 10.96 -7.40
CA ILE A 30 -1.81 11.41 -6.02
C ILE A 30 -1.76 10.21 -5.06
N VAL A 31 -2.44 9.12 -5.39
CA VAL A 31 -2.48 7.94 -4.52
C VAL A 31 -1.13 7.21 -4.52
N CYS A 32 -0.44 7.08 -5.66
CA CYS A 32 0.93 6.54 -5.72
C CYS A 32 1.92 7.36 -4.88
N THR A 33 1.84 8.68 -4.98
CA THR A 33 2.71 9.59 -4.22
C THR A 33 2.45 9.47 -2.74
N THR A 34 1.18 9.48 -2.34
CA THR A 34 0.76 9.35 -0.93
C THR A 34 1.15 7.98 -0.37
N GLY A 35 0.91 6.90 -1.12
CA GLY A 35 1.32 5.55 -0.74
C GLY A 35 2.84 5.41 -0.60
N SER A 36 3.61 6.01 -1.51
CA SER A 36 5.07 6.05 -1.42
C SER A 36 5.56 6.76 -0.16
N ILE A 37 4.94 7.89 0.20
CA ILE A 37 5.27 8.63 1.43
C ILE A 37 4.97 7.76 2.67
N ILE A 38 3.81 7.11 2.72
CA ILE A 38 3.44 6.22 3.84
C ILE A 38 4.45 5.08 3.97
N ILE A 39 4.79 4.39 2.87
CA ILE A 39 5.74 3.28 2.90
C ILE A 39 7.12 3.75 3.36
N LYS A 40 7.61 4.89 2.87
CA LYS A 40 8.90 5.47 3.29
C LYS A 40 8.91 5.81 4.78
N ARG A 41 7.86 6.46 5.27
CA ARG A 41 7.73 6.81 6.70
C ARG A 41 7.63 5.57 7.59
N THR A 42 6.83 4.57 7.19
CA THR A 42 6.73 3.30 7.92
C THR A 42 8.08 2.59 7.94
N ARG A 43 8.83 2.61 6.83
CA ARG A 43 10.19 2.05 6.78
C ARG A 43 11.15 2.78 7.72
N GLU A 44 11.16 4.12 7.72
CA GLU A 44 11.97 4.94 8.64
C GLU A 44 11.66 4.60 10.11
N LEU A 45 10.38 4.46 10.44
CA LEU A 45 9.93 4.10 11.80
C LEU A 45 10.34 2.67 12.18
N VAL A 46 10.18 1.71 11.26
CA VAL A 46 10.59 0.32 11.50
C VAL A 46 12.11 0.21 11.65
N GLU A 47 12.89 0.93 10.85
CA GLU A 47 14.35 0.99 10.97
C GLU A 47 14.81 1.60 12.31
N GLN A 48 14.06 2.58 12.86
CA GLN A 48 14.33 3.18 14.18
C GLN A 48 14.00 2.26 15.36
N ILE A 49 13.02 1.37 15.21
CA ILE A 49 12.55 0.47 16.29
C ILE A 49 13.41 -0.80 16.40
N GLY A 50 14.13 -1.20 15.34
CA GLY A 50 15.12 -2.29 15.37
C GLY A 50 15.20 -3.08 14.06
N ARG A 51 16.37 -3.72 13.83
CA ARG A 51 16.79 -4.38 12.58
C ARG A 51 15.63 -5.04 11.79
N PRO A 52 15.46 -4.71 10.49
CA PRO A 52 14.56 -5.45 9.61
C PRO A 52 15.18 -6.81 9.31
N LEU A 53 14.89 -7.81 10.13
CA LEU A 53 15.15 -9.20 9.77
C LEU A 53 14.04 -9.62 8.78
N GLU A 54 14.43 -9.64 7.52
CA GLU A 54 13.67 -10.08 6.34
C GLU A 54 12.39 -9.29 6.01
N LEU A 55 12.51 -8.46 4.98
CA LEU A 55 11.41 -7.85 4.26
C LEU A 55 10.72 -8.93 3.38
N ASP A 56 10.17 -9.97 4.00
CA ASP A 56 9.31 -10.95 3.34
C ASP A 56 7.84 -10.66 3.68
N THR A 57 6.98 -10.75 2.69
CA THR A 57 5.71 -10.04 2.54
C THR A 57 4.61 -10.47 3.54
N VAL A 58 4.93 -11.25 4.57
CA VAL A 58 3.94 -12.02 5.34
C VAL A 58 4.16 -12.15 6.85
N ARG A 59 5.16 -11.52 7.50
CA ARG A 59 5.37 -11.82 8.94
C ARG A 59 5.78 -10.63 9.82
N TYR A 60 4.80 -9.79 10.16
CA TYR A 60 4.81 -9.02 11.41
C TYR A 60 3.86 -9.71 12.40
N LEU A 61 4.39 -10.64 13.19
CA LEU A 61 3.81 -11.34 14.36
C LEU A 61 4.71 -12.59 14.47
N ILE A 62 5.70 -12.67 15.33
CA ILE A 62 5.59 -12.77 16.79
C ILE A 62 6.98 -12.49 17.37
N PHE A 63 7.14 -11.37 18.06
CA PHE A 63 8.14 -11.23 19.14
C PHE A 63 7.54 -10.31 20.20
N GLN A 64 6.55 -10.84 20.91
CA GLN A 64 6.40 -10.63 22.35
C GLN A 64 5.64 -11.83 22.90
N THR A 65 6.34 -12.59 23.75
CA THR A 65 5.86 -13.65 24.67
C THR A 65 5.17 -14.87 24.10
#